data_AF-A0A2Z5JZ11-F1
#
_entry.id   AF-A0A2Z5JZ11-F1
#
_cell.length_a   1.000
_cell.length_b   1.000
_cell.length_c   1.000
_cell.angle_alpha   90.00
_cell.angle_beta   90.00
_cell.angle_gamma   90.00
#
_symmetry.space_group_name_H-M   'P 1'
#
loop_
_entity.id
_entity.type
_entity.pdbx_description
1 polymer ?
#
loop_
_entity_poly.entity_id
_entity_poly.type
_entity_poly.pdbx_seq_one_letter_code
_entity_poly.pdbx_strand_id
1 'polypeptide(L)'
;MTADDPALRAAYRLCRRRTRAEDPAEYALIQLVPAPLRPALHALWAAANALDDLGDDRTAPAAERAARVAAWITALHRELPTGTSPDPIRRALVDTATRWRLDLSELHGAMTQVREDTDGRRFGDWTAWRTWGRDNLLPWFGQVRAVFDRSGVPVALRLDTRESYEEFLDGVRLTDILSDLSADLAQGDLLVPDEALDRHPGAADDLLRRRWSPAVAALVTDLTGLARQWVTQDSLVRGMHPGPATVLRAMAALLRAQLDAIDSAGPALLRARPRPPLRIRARILAPARARAALAWRLTPLTVPPHRQPGPHRPAAAARPAPAAVFRLPPPHPSGRRPPRIPPGRLPHHVAVIMDGNGRWAQQRGLPRYEGHRAGATAARDVVHGALELGLRHLTLYTFSTENWSRDAEEVDALLDVLRRELDDDPFRDLDVRLRWHGRAGRLPPDLVDLLHLRERTTRTRTGLTLTMCIDYGGRDELTRTAAALARRTRAGHLDPDLITEDDFARHLPHPDLPDVDLLWRTGNEQRTSNFLPWHTAYAELYFTPGLWPDTDRRDLWQAVTAYTHRQRRLGTAPTTPILPRMHQ
;
A
#
# COMPACT_ATOMS: atom_id res chain seq x y z
N MET A 1 17.74 8.46 -25.48
CA MET A 1 18.98 7.73 -25.17
C MET A 1 20.15 8.69 -25.38
N THR A 2 20.69 9.24 -24.31
CA THR A 2 22.02 9.88 -24.23
C THR A 2 22.74 9.14 -23.08
N ALA A 3 23.69 8.26 -23.40
CA ALA A 3 25.14 8.49 -23.29
C ALA A 3 25.54 8.69 -21.81
N ASP A 4 25.92 7.66 -21.04
CA ASP A 4 27.33 7.25 -20.96
C ASP A 4 27.62 5.86 -20.36
N ASP A 5 26.61 5.01 -20.07
CA ASP A 5 26.86 3.67 -19.49
C ASP A 5 26.54 2.51 -20.48
N PRO A 6 27.55 1.89 -21.13
CA PRO A 6 27.38 0.71 -21.99
C PRO A 6 26.79 -0.50 -21.26
N ALA A 7 27.12 -0.70 -19.99
CA ALA A 7 26.68 -1.84 -19.20
C ALA A 7 25.20 -1.70 -18.81
N LEU A 8 24.74 -0.49 -18.45
CA LEU A 8 23.32 -0.23 -18.26
C LEU A 8 22.50 -0.46 -19.53
N ARG A 9 23.03 -0.07 -20.71
CA ARG A 9 22.38 -0.40 -21.99
C ARG A 9 22.35 -1.90 -22.28
N ALA A 10 23.38 -2.65 -21.86
CA ALA A 10 23.39 -4.10 -21.98
C ALA A 10 22.35 -4.75 -21.06
N ALA A 11 22.23 -4.24 -19.82
CA ALA A 11 21.24 -4.65 -18.83
C ALA A 11 19.79 -4.50 -19.33
N TYR A 12 19.40 -3.31 -19.82
CA TYR A 12 18.07 -3.13 -20.40
C TYR A 12 17.82 -3.98 -21.65
N ARG A 13 18.85 -4.19 -22.49
CA ARG A 13 18.75 -5.10 -23.64
C ARG A 13 18.55 -6.55 -23.21
N LEU A 14 19.20 -6.98 -22.13
CA LEU A 14 18.99 -8.30 -21.55
C LEU A 14 17.54 -8.44 -21.07
N CYS A 15 17.04 -7.51 -20.25
CA CYS A 15 15.67 -7.54 -19.75
C CYS A 15 14.66 -7.65 -20.90
N ARG A 16 14.80 -6.82 -21.94
CA ARG A 16 13.95 -6.88 -23.15
C ARG A 16 14.05 -8.22 -23.88
N ARG A 17 15.25 -8.82 -23.97
CA ARG A 17 15.44 -10.13 -24.62
C ARG A 17 14.77 -11.23 -23.82
N ARG A 18 14.90 -11.24 -22.49
CA ARG A 18 14.22 -12.19 -21.61
C ARG A 18 12.72 -12.10 -21.78
N THR A 19 12.11 -10.91 -21.63
CA THR A 19 10.66 -10.74 -21.87
C THR A 19 10.25 -11.28 -23.23
N ARG A 20 11.01 -11.00 -24.31
CA ARG A 20 10.66 -11.49 -25.65
C ARG A 20 10.71 -13.02 -25.78
N ALA A 21 11.67 -13.66 -25.12
CA ALA A 21 11.91 -15.09 -25.24
C ALA A 21 10.97 -15.90 -24.35
N GLU A 22 10.79 -15.45 -23.11
CA GLU A 22 10.05 -16.13 -22.05
C GLU A 22 8.55 -15.83 -22.15
N ASP A 23 8.15 -14.56 -22.37
CA ASP A 23 6.75 -14.17 -22.55
C ASP A 23 6.50 -13.26 -23.78
N PRO A 24 6.30 -13.88 -24.96
CA PRO A 24 5.97 -13.15 -26.18
C PRO A 24 4.65 -12.37 -26.13
N ALA A 25 3.72 -12.67 -25.21
CA ALA A 25 2.47 -11.93 -25.05
C ALA A 25 2.73 -10.62 -24.30
N GLU A 26 3.41 -10.70 -23.15
CA GLU A 26 3.81 -9.53 -22.38
C GLU A 26 4.73 -8.61 -23.18
N TYR A 27 5.71 -9.17 -23.90
CA TYR A 27 6.56 -8.39 -24.79
C TYR A 27 5.72 -7.59 -25.80
N ALA A 28 4.65 -8.18 -26.35
CA ALA A 28 3.77 -7.51 -27.30
C ALA A 28 2.91 -6.43 -26.64
N LEU A 29 2.47 -6.62 -25.40
CA LEU A 29 1.77 -5.61 -24.60
C LEU A 29 2.68 -4.42 -24.31
N ILE A 30 3.94 -4.64 -23.89
CA ILE A 30 4.91 -3.55 -23.69
C ILE A 30 5.18 -2.78 -24.99
N GLN A 31 5.08 -3.40 -26.17
CA GLN A 31 5.18 -2.65 -27.43
C GLN A 31 4.01 -1.69 -27.69
N LEU A 32 2.88 -1.83 -26.99
CA LEU A 32 1.78 -0.88 -27.03
C LEU A 32 2.04 0.37 -26.19
N VAL A 33 3.07 0.36 -25.32
CA VAL A 33 3.47 1.48 -24.47
C VAL A 33 4.43 2.41 -25.23
N PRO A 34 4.55 3.72 -24.92
CA PRO A 34 5.51 4.62 -25.57
C PRO A 34 6.95 4.14 -25.37
N ALA A 35 7.76 4.28 -26.42
CA ALA A 35 9.16 3.82 -26.42
C ALA A 35 9.99 4.27 -25.19
N PRO A 36 9.83 5.50 -24.65
CA PRO A 36 10.60 5.92 -23.47
C PRO A 36 10.31 5.15 -22.18
N LEU A 37 9.12 4.55 -22.04
CA LEU A 37 8.70 3.83 -20.83
C LEU A 37 9.04 2.33 -20.90
N ARG A 38 9.14 1.76 -22.10
CA ARG A 38 9.36 0.31 -22.31
C ARG A 38 10.57 -0.27 -21.57
N PRO A 39 11.74 0.40 -21.48
CA PRO A 39 12.88 -0.15 -20.75
C PRO A 39 12.56 -0.43 -19.28
N ALA A 40 11.84 0.48 -18.62
CA ALA A 40 11.42 0.33 -17.23
C ALA A 40 10.47 -0.87 -17.04
N LEU A 41 9.49 -1.01 -17.95
CA LEU A 41 8.56 -2.14 -17.89
C LEU A 41 9.25 -3.49 -18.11
N HIS A 42 10.18 -3.56 -19.07
CA HIS A 42 10.99 -4.76 -19.26
C HIS A 42 11.86 -5.08 -18.04
N ALA A 43 12.41 -4.06 -17.36
CA ALA A 43 13.21 -4.25 -16.16
C ALA A 43 12.37 -4.74 -14.97
N LEU A 44 11.19 -4.16 -14.75
CA LEU A 44 10.24 -4.60 -13.72
C LEU A 44 9.81 -6.05 -13.95
N TRP A 45 9.40 -6.38 -15.18
CA TRP A 45 9.00 -7.74 -15.54
C TRP A 45 10.15 -8.74 -15.36
N ALA A 46 11.35 -8.41 -15.85
CA ALA A 46 12.51 -9.30 -15.76
C ALA A 46 12.97 -9.51 -14.31
N ALA A 47 12.80 -8.51 -13.44
CA ALA A 47 13.09 -8.64 -12.02
C ALA A 47 12.09 -9.55 -11.30
N ALA A 48 10.79 -9.43 -11.60
CA ALA A 48 9.77 -10.31 -11.04
C ALA A 48 10.05 -11.78 -11.42
N ASN A 49 10.31 -12.04 -12.71
CA ASN A 49 10.62 -13.39 -13.20
C ASN A 49 11.95 -13.93 -12.67
N ALA A 50 12.97 -13.08 -12.52
CA ALA A 50 14.24 -13.52 -11.95
C ALA A 50 14.12 -13.96 -10.47
N LEU A 51 13.16 -13.39 -9.73
CA LEU A 51 12.86 -13.84 -8.37
C LEU A 51 12.08 -15.16 -8.37
N ASP A 52 11.09 -15.25 -9.25
CA ASP A 52 10.27 -16.45 -9.46
C ASP A 52 11.14 -17.66 -9.85
N ASP A 53 12.02 -17.49 -10.85
CA ASP A 53 13.01 -18.47 -11.30
C ASP A 53 13.86 -19.02 -10.12
N LEU A 54 14.20 -18.17 -9.14
CA LEU A 54 14.98 -18.58 -7.97
C LEU A 54 14.14 -19.37 -6.95
N GLY A 55 12.85 -19.03 -6.80
CA GLY A 55 11.90 -19.74 -5.95
C GLY A 55 11.52 -21.12 -6.49
N ASP A 56 11.50 -21.24 -7.82
CA ASP A 56 10.99 -22.41 -8.55
C ASP A 56 12.08 -23.38 -9.04
N ASP A 57 13.37 -23.09 -8.84
CA ASP A 57 14.48 -23.98 -9.23
C ASP A 57 14.52 -25.28 -8.43
N ARG A 58 13.62 -26.22 -8.73
CA ARG A 58 13.47 -27.52 -8.04
C ARG A 58 14.70 -28.42 -8.16
N THR A 59 15.77 -28.02 -8.87
CA THR A 59 17.06 -28.73 -8.85
C THR A 59 17.80 -28.54 -7.52
N ALA A 60 17.48 -27.49 -6.76
CA ALA A 60 18.00 -27.21 -5.43
C ALA A 60 16.97 -27.53 -4.33
N PRO A 61 17.35 -27.86 -3.08
CA PRO A 61 16.43 -28.00 -1.95
C PRO A 61 15.68 -26.70 -1.63
N ALA A 62 14.50 -26.80 -1.00
CA ALA A 62 13.67 -25.62 -0.68
C ALA A 62 14.38 -24.57 0.17
N ALA A 63 15.09 -25.01 1.22
CA ALA A 63 15.89 -24.13 2.06
C ALA A 63 16.97 -23.37 1.26
N GLU A 64 17.57 -24.00 0.24
CA GLU A 64 18.55 -23.36 -0.61
C GLU A 64 17.90 -22.33 -1.54
N ARG A 65 16.75 -22.65 -2.15
CA ARG A 65 15.97 -21.69 -2.96
C ARG A 65 15.57 -20.47 -2.15
N ALA A 66 15.03 -20.68 -0.94
CA ALA A 66 14.68 -19.61 -0.02
C ALA A 66 15.90 -18.73 0.32
N ALA A 67 17.07 -19.34 0.54
CA ALA A 67 18.31 -18.61 0.78
C ALA A 67 18.77 -17.80 -0.45
N ARG A 68 18.62 -18.34 -1.67
CA ARG A 68 18.92 -17.63 -2.93
C ARG A 68 18.00 -16.42 -3.15
N VAL A 69 16.69 -16.58 -2.92
CA VAL A 69 15.70 -15.49 -2.97
C VAL A 69 16.04 -14.42 -1.93
N ALA A 70 16.31 -14.83 -0.68
CA ALA A 70 16.72 -13.91 0.38
C ALA A 70 18.01 -13.14 0.02
N ALA A 71 19.02 -13.83 -0.52
CA ALA A 71 20.26 -13.21 -0.96
C ALA A 71 20.03 -12.19 -2.09
N TRP A 72 19.12 -12.48 -3.03
CA TRP A 72 18.74 -11.55 -4.09
C TRP A 72 18.07 -10.30 -3.53
N ILE A 73 17.12 -10.45 -2.59
CA ILE A 73 16.43 -9.34 -1.91
C ILE A 73 17.43 -8.48 -1.12
N THR A 74 18.31 -9.12 -0.35
CA THR A 74 19.36 -8.41 0.41
C THR A 74 20.33 -7.69 -0.52
N ALA A 75 20.69 -8.28 -1.67
CA ALA A 75 21.52 -7.62 -2.67
C ALA A 75 20.82 -6.38 -3.24
N LEU A 76 19.55 -6.50 -3.66
CA LEU A 76 18.77 -5.37 -4.16
C LEU A 76 18.68 -4.24 -3.13
N HIS A 77 18.37 -4.55 -1.86
CA HIS A 77 18.33 -3.55 -0.79
C HIS A 77 19.67 -2.81 -0.60
N ARG A 78 20.81 -3.51 -0.75
CA ARG A 78 22.15 -2.88 -0.67
C ARG A 78 22.48 -2.05 -1.91
N GLU A 79 21.98 -2.44 -3.07
CA GLU A 79 22.28 -1.82 -4.38
C GLU A 79 21.38 -0.59 -4.67
N LEU A 80 20.17 -0.53 -4.13
CA LEU A 80 19.25 0.60 -4.31
C LEU A 80 19.85 1.95 -3.87
N PRO A 81 20.48 2.08 -2.69
CA PRO A 81 21.12 3.34 -2.28
C PRO A 81 22.33 3.72 -3.12
N THR A 82 23.06 2.73 -3.67
CA THR A 82 24.26 3.00 -4.48
C THR A 82 23.91 3.35 -5.92
N GLY A 83 22.68 3.08 -6.37
CA GLY A 83 22.24 3.30 -7.74
C GLY A 83 22.90 2.35 -8.75
N THR A 84 23.63 1.33 -8.30
CA THR A 84 24.38 0.41 -9.17
C THR A 84 24.31 -1.03 -8.67
N SER A 85 24.36 -1.98 -9.60
CA SER A 85 24.37 -3.42 -9.30
C SER A 85 25.34 -4.15 -10.21
N PRO A 86 26.09 -5.17 -9.73
CA PRO A 86 26.87 -6.05 -10.59
C PRO A 86 25.97 -7.01 -11.39
N ASP A 87 24.76 -7.31 -10.92
CA ASP A 87 23.80 -8.15 -11.62
C ASP A 87 23.08 -7.34 -12.72
N PRO A 88 23.04 -7.81 -13.98
CA PRO A 88 22.42 -7.06 -15.07
C PRO A 88 20.93 -6.78 -14.89
N ILE A 89 20.15 -7.68 -14.28
CA ILE A 89 18.71 -7.49 -14.09
C ILE A 89 18.48 -6.49 -12.96
N ARG A 90 19.12 -6.68 -11.80
CA ARG A 90 19.06 -5.70 -10.71
C ARG A 90 19.64 -4.35 -11.11
N ARG A 91 20.65 -4.29 -11.99
CA ARG A 91 21.17 -3.01 -12.52
C ARG A 91 20.09 -2.24 -13.27
N ALA A 92 19.35 -2.91 -14.16
CA ALA A 92 18.24 -2.27 -14.86
C ALA A 92 17.11 -1.86 -13.90
N LEU A 93 16.81 -2.70 -12.90
CA LEU A 93 15.79 -2.41 -11.90
C LEU A 93 16.17 -1.23 -10.99
N VAL A 94 17.41 -1.16 -10.51
CA VAL A 94 17.92 -0.06 -9.66
C VAL A 94 17.93 1.26 -10.42
N ASP A 95 18.38 1.28 -11.68
CA ASP A 95 18.28 2.48 -12.53
C ASP A 95 16.81 2.85 -12.76
N THR A 96 15.95 1.86 -13.05
CA THR A 96 14.50 2.08 -13.23
C THR A 96 13.90 2.72 -11.98
N ALA A 97 14.14 2.16 -10.80
CA ALA A 97 13.62 2.66 -9.53
C ALA A 97 14.13 4.06 -9.22
N THR A 98 15.42 4.32 -9.43
CA THR A 98 16.02 5.63 -9.21
C THR A 98 15.47 6.68 -10.17
N ARG A 99 15.42 6.35 -11.47
CA ARG A 99 14.99 7.24 -12.55
C ARG A 99 13.53 7.63 -12.42
N TRP A 100 12.67 6.63 -12.20
CA TRP A 100 11.23 6.82 -12.07
C TRP A 100 10.80 7.11 -10.63
N ARG A 101 11.75 7.16 -9.69
CA ARG A 101 11.53 7.38 -8.25
C ARG A 101 10.44 6.45 -7.71
N LEU A 102 10.61 5.16 -8.04
CA LEU A 102 9.75 4.06 -7.61
C LEU A 102 10.11 3.67 -6.18
N ASP A 103 9.09 3.36 -5.38
CA ASP A 103 9.29 2.79 -4.05
C ASP A 103 9.20 1.27 -4.15
N LEU A 104 10.37 0.62 -4.28
CA LEU A 104 10.42 -0.84 -4.34
C LEU A 104 10.17 -1.50 -2.97
N SER A 105 10.03 -0.74 -1.89
CA SER A 105 9.78 -1.32 -0.58
C SER A 105 8.37 -1.91 -0.44
N GLU A 106 7.42 -1.49 -1.28
CA GLU A 106 6.12 -2.14 -1.45
C GLU A 106 6.26 -3.56 -2.02
N LEU A 107 7.35 -3.86 -2.75
CA LEU A 107 7.61 -5.20 -3.27
C LEU A 107 8.13 -6.16 -2.19
N HIS A 108 8.54 -5.67 -1.01
CA HIS A 108 9.17 -6.53 -0.01
C HIS A 108 8.27 -7.69 0.43
N GLY A 109 6.96 -7.44 0.58
CA GLY A 109 5.97 -8.48 0.87
C GLY A 109 5.91 -9.53 -0.24
N ALA A 110 5.68 -9.09 -1.49
CA ALA A 110 5.65 -9.97 -2.67
C ALA A 110 6.94 -10.80 -2.83
N MET A 111 8.11 -10.20 -2.61
CA MET A 111 9.40 -10.88 -2.71
C MET A 111 9.63 -11.87 -1.56
N THR A 112 9.18 -11.53 -0.35
CA THR A 112 9.28 -12.41 0.82
C THR A 112 8.33 -13.60 0.69
N GLN A 113 7.18 -13.41 0.06
CA GLN A 113 6.25 -14.47 -0.25
C GLN A 113 6.88 -15.54 -1.16
N VAL A 114 7.61 -15.14 -2.23
CA VAL A 114 8.35 -16.08 -3.10
C VAL A 114 9.34 -16.93 -2.30
N ARG A 115 10.02 -16.35 -1.30
CA ARG A 115 10.92 -17.09 -0.40
C ARG A 115 10.16 -18.15 0.42
N GLU A 116 8.98 -17.79 0.90
CA GLU A 116 8.12 -18.66 1.72
C GLU A 116 7.37 -19.70 0.87
N ASP A 117 7.14 -19.41 -0.41
CA ASP A 117 6.46 -20.28 -1.40
C ASP A 117 7.32 -21.48 -1.83
N THR A 118 8.55 -21.60 -1.31
CA THR A 118 9.49 -22.63 -1.77
C THR A 118 9.05 -24.05 -1.39
N ASP A 119 8.28 -24.29 -0.34
CA ASP A 119 7.66 -25.59 -0.08
C ASP A 119 6.24 -25.62 -0.65
N GLY A 120 5.95 -26.61 -1.51
CA GLY A 120 4.72 -26.69 -2.31
C GLY A 120 3.44 -26.37 -1.53
N ARG A 121 2.50 -25.66 -2.18
CA ARG A 121 1.33 -25.09 -1.52
C ARG A 121 0.02 -25.78 -1.89
N ARG A 122 -0.89 -25.77 -0.92
CA ARG A 122 -2.32 -26.04 -1.11
C ARG A 122 -3.14 -24.92 -0.51
N PHE A 123 -4.30 -24.68 -1.08
CA PHE A 123 -5.23 -23.65 -0.64
C PHE A 123 -6.55 -24.31 -0.28
N GLY A 124 -7.03 -24.12 0.96
CA GLY A 124 -8.31 -24.70 1.36
C GLY A 124 -9.50 -24.07 0.61
N ASP A 125 -9.45 -22.75 0.39
CA ASP A 125 -10.55 -22.00 -0.19
C ASP A 125 -10.07 -20.91 -1.17
N TRP A 126 -11.01 -20.30 -1.88
CA TRP A 126 -10.72 -19.18 -2.78
C TRP A 126 -10.21 -17.93 -2.05
N THR A 127 -10.48 -17.77 -0.76
CA THR A 127 -10.03 -16.60 0.01
C THR A 127 -8.53 -16.62 0.17
N ALA A 128 -7.99 -17.74 0.67
CA ALA A 128 -6.56 -17.97 0.83
C ALA A 128 -5.84 -17.89 -0.51
N TRP A 129 -6.41 -18.50 -1.56
CA TRP A 129 -5.85 -18.44 -2.91
C TRP A 129 -5.77 -17.01 -3.46
N ARG A 130 -6.82 -16.19 -3.29
CA ARG A 130 -6.83 -14.80 -3.75
C ARG A 130 -5.87 -13.92 -2.98
N THR A 131 -5.82 -14.04 -1.66
CA THR A 131 -4.85 -13.31 -0.84
C THR A 131 -3.43 -13.60 -1.29
N TRP A 132 -3.09 -14.89 -1.46
CA TRP A 132 -1.80 -15.32 -1.98
C TRP A 132 -1.51 -14.74 -3.37
N GLY A 133 -2.46 -14.84 -4.32
CA GLY A 133 -2.26 -14.31 -5.67
C GLY A 133 -2.04 -12.79 -5.71
N ARG A 134 -2.84 -12.05 -4.92
CA ARG A 134 -2.82 -10.59 -4.91
C ARG A 134 -1.60 -10.02 -4.19
N ASP A 135 -1.20 -10.59 -3.05
CA ASP A 135 -0.03 -10.13 -2.27
C ASP A 135 1.26 -10.25 -3.08
N ASN A 136 1.32 -11.21 -4.00
CA ASN A 136 2.42 -11.39 -4.94
C ASN A 136 2.33 -10.45 -6.16
N LEU A 137 1.18 -10.38 -6.85
CA LEU A 137 1.07 -9.65 -8.13
C LEU A 137 0.83 -8.15 -7.99
N LEU A 138 -0.02 -7.73 -7.06
CA LEU A 138 -0.50 -6.35 -6.94
C LEU A 138 0.65 -5.34 -6.74
N PRO A 139 1.69 -5.61 -5.92
CA PRO A 139 2.80 -4.68 -5.76
C PRO A 139 3.57 -4.42 -7.06
N TRP A 140 3.77 -5.43 -7.91
CA TRP A 140 4.47 -5.28 -9.20
C TRP A 140 3.68 -4.43 -10.19
N PHE A 141 2.38 -4.66 -10.30
CA PHE A 141 1.51 -3.80 -11.10
C PHE A 141 1.45 -2.37 -10.56
N GLY A 142 1.57 -2.19 -9.24
CA GLY A 142 1.73 -0.89 -8.59
C GLY A 142 2.95 -0.11 -9.12
N GLN A 143 4.08 -0.79 -9.35
CA GLN A 143 5.27 -0.16 -9.92
C GLN A 143 5.08 0.24 -11.39
N VAL A 144 4.39 -0.60 -12.17
CA VAL A 144 4.03 -0.28 -13.57
C VAL A 144 3.14 0.95 -13.62
N ARG A 145 2.13 1.03 -12.74
CA ARG A 145 1.26 2.20 -12.58
C ARG A 145 2.07 3.45 -12.22
N ALA A 146 2.97 3.35 -11.26
CA ALA A 146 3.83 4.46 -10.85
C ALA A 146 4.70 4.99 -12.02
N VAL A 147 5.21 4.13 -12.90
CA VAL A 147 5.92 4.57 -14.11
C VAL A 147 5.01 5.42 -15.01
N PHE A 148 3.75 5.01 -15.22
CA PHE A 148 2.79 5.80 -15.99
C PHE A 148 2.46 7.14 -15.32
N ASP A 149 2.15 7.13 -14.01
CA ASP A 149 1.80 8.33 -13.25
C ASP A 149 2.95 9.35 -13.30
N ARG A 150 4.19 8.90 -13.08
CA ARG A 150 5.39 9.75 -13.16
C ARG A 150 5.76 10.17 -14.58
N SER A 151 5.14 9.56 -15.60
CA SER A 151 5.25 10.01 -16.98
C SER A 151 4.25 11.10 -17.37
N GLY A 152 3.40 11.54 -16.43
CA GLY A 152 2.32 12.50 -16.69
C GLY A 152 1.05 11.85 -17.25
N VAL A 153 0.93 10.52 -17.15
CA VAL A 153 -0.22 9.76 -17.64
C VAL A 153 -0.84 9.02 -16.45
N PRO A 154 -1.72 9.68 -15.68
CA PRO A 154 -2.29 9.07 -14.49
C PRO A 154 -3.11 7.83 -14.87
N VAL A 155 -2.75 6.70 -14.28
CA VAL A 155 -3.53 5.46 -14.31
C VAL A 155 -4.27 5.40 -12.97
N ALA A 156 -5.27 6.28 -12.84
CA ALA A 156 -6.08 6.36 -11.64
C ALA A 156 -6.94 5.09 -11.49
N LEU A 157 -6.64 4.29 -10.47
CA LEU A 157 -7.58 3.29 -9.96
C LEU A 157 -8.59 4.04 -9.09
N ARG A 158 -9.77 4.28 -9.65
CA ARG A 158 -10.85 4.88 -8.89
C ARG A 158 -11.31 3.90 -7.82
N LEU A 159 -11.75 4.39 -6.66
CA LEU A 159 -12.23 3.54 -5.56
C LEU A 159 -13.43 2.66 -5.99
N ASP A 160 -14.25 3.13 -6.94
CA ASP A 160 -15.38 2.38 -7.52
C ASP A 160 -14.94 1.27 -8.49
N THR A 161 -13.68 1.21 -8.91
CA THR A 161 -13.15 0.17 -9.79
C THR A 161 -12.11 -0.74 -9.13
N ARG A 162 -11.85 -0.56 -7.82
CA ARG A 162 -10.86 -1.34 -7.07
C ARG A 162 -11.19 -2.84 -7.06
N GLU A 163 -12.44 -3.20 -6.80
CA GLU A 163 -12.89 -4.61 -6.79
C GLU A 163 -12.69 -5.25 -8.17
N SER A 164 -13.13 -4.58 -9.23
CA SER A 164 -12.89 -5.03 -10.61
C SER A 164 -11.41 -5.21 -10.94
N TYR A 165 -10.53 -4.45 -10.29
CA TYR A 165 -9.08 -4.55 -10.53
C TYR A 165 -8.48 -5.75 -9.82
N GLU A 166 -8.86 -5.97 -8.57
CA GLU A 166 -8.47 -7.14 -7.81
C GLU A 166 -9.01 -8.42 -8.46
N GLU A 167 -10.26 -8.44 -8.91
CA GLU A 167 -10.83 -9.56 -9.69
C GLU A 167 -10.08 -9.78 -11.01
N PHE A 168 -9.75 -8.72 -11.74
CA PHE A 168 -8.97 -8.87 -12.97
C PHE A 168 -7.62 -9.54 -12.71
N LEU A 169 -6.93 -9.19 -11.62
CA LEU A 169 -5.67 -9.83 -11.23
C LEU A 169 -5.87 -11.30 -10.79
N ASP A 170 -6.98 -11.64 -10.13
CA ASP A 170 -7.34 -13.03 -9.87
C ASP A 170 -7.51 -13.81 -11.18
N GLY A 171 -8.15 -13.20 -12.18
CA GLY A 171 -8.29 -13.77 -13.52
C GLY A 171 -6.95 -13.96 -14.24
N VAL A 172 -6.03 -13.01 -14.12
CA VAL A 172 -4.66 -13.13 -14.63
C VAL A 172 -3.97 -14.34 -14.01
N ARG A 173 -4.00 -14.45 -12.67
CA ARG A 173 -3.35 -15.53 -11.92
C ARG A 173 -3.95 -16.91 -12.25
N LEU A 174 -5.27 -17.02 -12.32
CA LEU A 174 -5.93 -18.28 -12.64
C LEU A 174 -5.65 -18.71 -14.08
N THR A 175 -5.62 -17.76 -15.03
CA THR A 175 -5.26 -18.05 -16.43
C THR A 175 -3.83 -18.56 -16.54
N ASP A 176 -2.91 -18.01 -15.74
CA ASP A 176 -1.50 -18.42 -15.70
C ASP A 176 -1.35 -19.85 -15.17
N ILE A 177 -1.93 -20.15 -13.99
CA ILE A 177 -1.96 -21.50 -13.40
C ILE A 177 -2.55 -22.53 -14.37
N LEU A 178 -3.66 -22.20 -15.06
CA LEU A 178 -4.25 -23.11 -16.04
C LEU A 178 -3.37 -23.28 -17.29
N SER A 179 -2.63 -22.25 -17.68
CA SER A 179 -1.73 -22.30 -18.83
C SER A 179 -0.50 -23.18 -18.55
N ASP A 180 0.02 -23.09 -17.32
CA ASP A 180 1.23 -23.79 -16.88
C ASP A 180 0.94 -25.09 -16.12
N LEU A 181 -0.34 -25.50 -16.03
CA LEU A 181 -0.81 -26.73 -15.37
C LEU A 181 0.03 -27.97 -15.71
N SER A 182 0.43 -28.17 -16.97
CA SER A 182 1.28 -29.32 -17.34
C SER A 182 2.66 -29.30 -16.66
N ALA A 183 3.26 -28.12 -16.50
CA ALA A 183 4.54 -27.91 -15.86
C ALA A 183 4.40 -28.05 -14.33
N ASP A 184 3.38 -27.45 -13.74
CA ASP A 184 3.10 -27.54 -12.30
C ASP A 184 2.87 -29.00 -11.87
N LEU A 185 2.05 -29.73 -12.63
CA LEU A 185 1.84 -31.17 -12.40
C LEU A 185 3.09 -32.01 -12.64
N ALA A 186 4.10 -31.52 -13.36
CA ALA A 186 5.40 -32.20 -13.50
C ALA A 186 6.20 -32.14 -12.21
N GLN A 187 6.00 -31.05 -11.47
CA GLN A 187 6.65 -30.77 -10.21
C GLN A 187 5.83 -31.29 -9.02
N GLY A 188 4.62 -31.79 -9.26
CA GLY A 188 3.70 -32.27 -8.23
C GLY A 188 2.84 -31.17 -7.61
N ASP A 189 2.86 -29.97 -8.19
CA ASP A 189 2.11 -28.82 -7.72
C ASP A 189 0.68 -28.82 -8.30
N LEU A 190 -0.28 -28.48 -7.44
CA LEU A 190 -1.68 -28.28 -7.82
C LEU A 190 -2.19 -27.01 -7.15
N LEU A 191 -2.05 -25.89 -7.86
CA LEU A 191 -2.32 -24.53 -7.35
C LEU A 191 -3.80 -24.11 -7.49
N VAL A 192 -4.71 -25.09 -7.43
CA VAL A 192 -6.17 -24.91 -7.46
C VAL A 192 -6.70 -25.15 -6.04
N PRO A 193 -7.58 -24.28 -5.51
CA PRO A 193 -8.09 -24.46 -4.15
C PRO A 193 -8.94 -25.72 -4.00
N ASP A 194 -8.86 -26.35 -2.82
CA ASP A 194 -9.61 -27.56 -2.47
C ASP A 194 -11.12 -27.34 -2.65
N GLU A 195 -11.64 -26.16 -2.28
CA GLU A 195 -13.03 -25.75 -2.52
C GLU A 195 -13.49 -25.86 -4.01
N ALA A 196 -12.59 -25.65 -4.96
CA ALA A 196 -12.89 -25.84 -6.38
C ALA A 196 -12.79 -27.32 -6.79
N LEU A 197 -11.80 -28.04 -6.24
CA LEU A 197 -11.58 -29.46 -6.51
C LEU A 197 -12.73 -30.32 -5.96
N ASP A 198 -13.28 -29.98 -4.80
CA ASP A 198 -14.36 -30.71 -4.13
C ASP A 198 -15.67 -30.72 -4.92
N ARG A 199 -15.88 -29.71 -5.78
CA ARG A 199 -17.04 -29.65 -6.71
C ARG A 199 -16.93 -30.66 -7.85
N HIS A 200 -15.73 -31.21 -8.07
CA HIS A 200 -15.45 -32.20 -9.10
C HIS A 200 -14.72 -33.42 -8.50
N PRO A 201 -15.43 -34.29 -7.74
CA PRO A 201 -14.83 -35.42 -7.07
C PRO A 201 -13.97 -36.29 -7.99
N GLY A 202 -12.75 -36.61 -7.56
CA GLY A 202 -11.77 -37.39 -8.32
C GLY A 202 -10.91 -36.58 -9.30
N ALA A 203 -11.21 -35.29 -9.54
CA ALA A 203 -10.41 -34.47 -10.45
C ALA A 203 -8.98 -34.22 -9.93
N ALA A 204 -8.82 -33.95 -8.62
CA ALA A 204 -7.49 -33.71 -8.02
C ALA A 204 -6.54 -34.91 -8.20
N ASP A 205 -7.06 -36.09 -7.88
CA ASP A 205 -6.39 -37.38 -7.98
C ASP A 205 -6.01 -37.73 -9.43
N ASP A 206 -6.84 -37.33 -10.38
CA ASP A 206 -6.63 -37.53 -11.81
C ASP A 206 -5.62 -36.54 -12.39
N LEU A 207 -5.67 -35.27 -11.98
CA LEU A 207 -4.69 -34.26 -12.33
C LEU A 207 -3.29 -34.66 -11.87
N LEU A 208 -3.12 -35.08 -10.60
CA LEU A 208 -1.83 -35.52 -10.06
C LEU A 208 -1.27 -36.75 -10.77
N ARG A 209 -2.15 -37.66 -11.24
CA ARG A 209 -1.77 -38.81 -12.07
C ARG A 209 -1.70 -38.48 -13.57
N ARG A 210 -1.90 -37.22 -13.94
CA ARG A 210 -1.91 -36.70 -15.33
C ARG A 210 -2.89 -37.46 -16.23
N ARG A 211 -4.02 -37.87 -15.66
CA ARG A 211 -5.12 -38.57 -16.33
C ARG A 211 -6.21 -37.58 -16.69
N TRP A 212 -6.59 -37.54 -17.96
CA TRP A 212 -7.75 -36.77 -18.40
C TRP A 212 -9.03 -37.59 -18.20
N SER A 213 -9.91 -37.14 -17.31
CA SER A 213 -11.21 -37.75 -17.04
C SER A 213 -12.35 -36.74 -17.22
N PRO A 214 -13.62 -37.19 -17.25
CA PRO A 214 -14.76 -36.28 -17.31
C PRO A 214 -14.79 -35.26 -16.15
N ALA A 215 -14.35 -35.65 -14.95
CA ALA A 215 -14.24 -34.76 -13.80
C ALA A 215 -13.19 -33.67 -14.02
N VAL A 216 -12.02 -34.03 -14.57
CA VAL A 216 -10.97 -33.05 -14.94
C VAL A 216 -11.46 -32.10 -16.02
N ALA A 217 -12.15 -32.61 -17.05
CA ALA A 217 -12.71 -31.78 -18.11
C ALA A 217 -13.74 -30.77 -17.59
N ALA A 218 -14.62 -31.21 -16.67
CA ALA A 218 -15.60 -30.34 -16.01
C ALA A 218 -14.92 -29.27 -15.15
N LEU A 219 -13.94 -29.66 -14.31
CA LEU A 219 -13.17 -28.71 -13.49
C LEU A 219 -12.48 -27.65 -14.36
N VAL A 220 -11.80 -28.05 -15.43
CA VAL A 220 -11.11 -27.11 -16.32
C VAL A 220 -12.12 -26.14 -16.94
N THR A 221 -13.28 -26.62 -17.38
CA THR A 221 -14.34 -25.79 -17.95
C THR A 221 -14.87 -24.75 -16.95
N ASP A 222 -15.07 -25.15 -15.69
CA ASP A 222 -15.55 -24.25 -14.64
C ASP A 222 -14.50 -23.20 -14.29
N LEU A 223 -13.22 -23.60 -14.19
CA LEU A 223 -12.11 -22.70 -13.90
C LEU A 223 -11.85 -21.71 -15.05
N THR A 224 -11.90 -22.14 -16.31
CA THR A 224 -11.77 -21.23 -17.46
C THR A 224 -12.98 -20.31 -17.59
N GLY A 225 -14.19 -20.79 -17.26
CA GLY A 225 -15.40 -19.98 -17.15
C GLY A 225 -15.25 -18.85 -16.12
N LEU A 226 -14.77 -19.20 -14.92
CA LEU A 226 -14.52 -18.24 -13.84
C LEU A 226 -13.42 -17.23 -14.21
N ALA A 227 -12.28 -17.70 -14.73
CA ALA A 227 -11.20 -16.83 -15.19
C ALA A 227 -11.69 -15.84 -16.26
N ARG A 228 -12.55 -16.30 -17.18
CA ARG A 228 -13.10 -15.46 -18.26
C ARG A 228 -14.00 -14.35 -17.73
N GLN A 229 -14.78 -14.61 -16.67
CA GLN A 229 -15.56 -13.58 -15.97
C GLN A 229 -14.62 -12.54 -15.34
N TRP A 230 -13.61 -12.99 -14.61
CA TRP A 230 -12.67 -12.12 -13.91
C TRP A 230 -11.81 -11.25 -14.82
N VAL A 231 -11.32 -11.77 -15.95
CA VAL A 231 -10.53 -10.94 -16.89
C VAL A 231 -11.40 -10.00 -17.74
N THR A 232 -12.74 -10.11 -17.66
CA THR A 232 -13.69 -9.29 -18.43
C THR A 232 -14.31 -8.21 -17.55
N GLN A 233 -13.54 -7.15 -17.31
CA GLN A 233 -13.91 -6.06 -16.40
C GLN A 233 -13.99 -4.72 -17.16
N ASP A 234 -15.12 -4.45 -17.81
CA ASP A 234 -15.30 -3.26 -18.63
C ASP A 234 -15.26 -1.94 -17.83
N SER A 235 -15.52 -2.02 -16.53
CA SER A 235 -15.40 -0.91 -15.56
C SER A 235 -13.97 -0.39 -15.44
N LEU A 236 -12.95 -1.26 -15.58
CA LEU A 236 -11.55 -0.91 -15.32
C LEU A 236 -11.01 0.22 -16.17
N VAL A 237 -11.45 0.28 -17.41
CA VAL A 237 -10.94 1.24 -18.40
C VAL A 237 -11.81 2.49 -18.49
N ARG A 238 -12.89 2.60 -17.69
CA ARG A 238 -13.76 3.79 -17.69
C ARG A 238 -13.02 4.97 -17.08
N GLY A 239 -12.96 6.08 -17.82
CA GLY A 239 -12.25 7.29 -17.39
C GLY A 239 -10.72 7.16 -17.41
N MET A 240 -10.17 6.03 -17.85
CA MET A 240 -8.73 5.84 -18.00
C MET A 240 -8.22 6.49 -19.29
N HIS A 241 -6.99 6.99 -19.27
CA HIS A 241 -6.32 7.48 -20.47
C HIS A 241 -6.35 6.42 -21.60
N PRO A 242 -6.61 6.79 -22.88
CA PRO A 242 -6.78 5.84 -23.98
C PRO A 242 -5.60 4.90 -24.23
N GLY A 243 -4.38 5.35 -23.91
CA GLY A 243 -3.14 4.57 -24.00
C GLY A 243 -3.16 3.34 -23.08
N PRO A 244 -3.10 3.51 -21.74
CA PRO A 244 -3.18 2.39 -20.79
C PRO A 244 -4.48 1.58 -20.92
N ALA A 245 -5.61 2.23 -21.22
CA ALA A 245 -6.87 1.53 -21.50
C ALA A 245 -6.75 0.56 -22.69
N THR A 246 -6.01 0.94 -23.74
CA THR A 246 -5.75 0.06 -24.89
C THR A 246 -4.87 -1.13 -24.50
N VAL A 247 -3.88 -0.93 -23.62
CA VAL A 247 -3.02 -2.01 -23.09
C VAL A 247 -3.85 -3.01 -22.30
N LEU A 248 -4.66 -2.55 -21.34
CA LEU A 248 -5.51 -3.43 -20.51
C LEU A 248 -6.54 -4.18 -21.34
N ARG A 249 -7.19 -3.53 -22.32
CA ARG A 249 -8.12 -4.23 -23.24
C ARG A 249 -7.42 -5.30 -24.07
N ALA A 250 -6.20 -5.02 -24.55
CA ALA A 250 -5.42 -5.99 -25.31
C ALA A 250 -4.99 -7.17 -24.42
N MET A 251 -4.61 -6.90 -23.17
CA MET A 251 -4.27 -7.91 -22.17
C MET A 251 -5.47 -8.81 -21.89
N ALA A 252 -6.62 -8.24 -21.55
CA ALA A 252 -7.88 -8.99 -21.34
C ALA A 252 -8.24 -9.86 -22.56
N ALA A 253 -8.10 -9.33 -23.78
CA ALA A 253 -8.38 -10.09 -24.98
C ALA A 253 -7.38 -11.24 -25.23
N LEU A 254 -6.10 -11.05 -24.91
CA LEU A 254 -5.08 -12.10 -25.00
C LEU A 254 -5.32 -13.20 -23.95
N LEU A 255 -5.69 -12.83 -22.72
CA LEU A 255 -6.04 -13.78 -21.66
C LEU A 255 -7.25 -14.61 -22.05
N ARG A 256 -8.31 -13.99 -22.60
CA ARG A 256 -9.46 -14.75 -23.13
C ARG A 256 -9.07 -15.70 -24.25
N ALA A 257 -8.22 -15.28 -25.19
CA ALA A 257 -7.73 -16.16 -26.24
C ALA A 257 -6.89 -17.32 -25.69
N GLN A 258 -6.15 -17.10 -24.60
CA GLN A 258 -5.41 -18.14 -23.87
C GLN A 258 -6.38 -19.14 -23.23
N LEU A 259 -7.45 -18.66 -22.58
CA LEU A 259 -8.51 -19.52 -22.02
C LEU A 259 -9.21 -20.34 -23.12
N ASP A 260 -9.49 -19.76 -24.28
CA ASP A 260 -10.05 -20.50 -25.43
C ASP A 260 -9.09 -21.61 -25.90
N ALA A 261 -7.78 -21.36 -25.85
CA ALA A 261 -6.76 -22.36 -26.20
C ALA A 261 -6.66 -23.47 -25.15
N ILE A 262 -6.86 -23.16 -23.86
CA ILE A 262 -6.94 -24.13 -22.77
C ILE A 262 -8.16 -25.03 -22.95
N ASP A 263 -9.35 -24.43 -23.15
CA ASP A 263 -10.60 -25.15 -23.40
C ASP A 263 -10.47 -26.11 -24.61
N SER A 264 -9.81 -25.65 -25.67
CA SER A 264 -9.62 -26.42 -26.90
C SER A 264 -8.56 -27.53 -26.80
N ALA A 265 -7.68 -27.49 -25.79
CA ALA A 265 -6.57 -28.44 -25.67
C ALA A 265 -7.01 -29.84 -25.26
N GLY A 266 -8.10 -29.93 -24.49
CA GLY A 266 -8.58 -31.19 -23.92
C GLY A 266 -7.47 -31.97 -23.21
N PRO A 267 -7.29 -33.28 -23.46
CA PRO A 267 -6.24 -34.10 -22.83
C PRO A 267 -4.81 -33.58 -23.05
N ALA A 268 -4.55 -32.81 -24.11
CA ALA A 268 -3.22 -32.28 -24.38
C ALA A 268 -2.78 -31.24 -23.33
N LEU A 269 -3.74 -30.63 -22.61
CA LEU A 269 -3.49 -29.66 -21.54
C LEU A 269 -2.56 -30.23 -20.45
N LEU A 270 -2.64 -31.53 -20.16
CA LEU A 270 -1.81 -32.17 -19.12
C LEU A 270 -0.38 -32.49 -19.59
N ARG A 271 -0.05 -32.19 -20.86
CA ARG A 271 1.25 -32.55 -21.47
C ARG A 271 2.03 -31.34 -21.97
N ALA A 272 1.35 -30.28 -22.39
CA ALA A 272 1.99 -29.09 -22.93
C ALA A 272 1.12 -27.84 -22.72
N ARG A 273 1.80 -26.70 -22.55
CA ARG A 273 1.16 -25.38 -22.50
C ARG A 273 0.43 -25.06 -23.81
N PRO A 274 -0.89 -24.87 -23.79
CA PRO A 274 -1.63 -24.44 -24.96
C PRO A 274 -1.27 -23.00 -25.33
N ARG A 275 -1.30 -22.68 -26.63
CA ARG A 275 -0.98 -21.33 -27.13
C ARG A 275 -2.03 -20.87 -28.15
N PRO A 276 -2.54 -19.63 -28.03
CA PRO A 276 -3.43 -19.05 -29.03
C PRO A 276 -2.76 -19.01 -30.41
N PRO A 277 -3.50 -19.35 -31.48
CA PRO A 277 -2.98 -19.26 -32.83
C PRO A 277 -2.49 -17.85 -33.17
N LEU A 278 -1.39 -17.75 -33.94
CA LEU A 278 -0.79 -16.47 -34.31
C LEU A 278 -1.80 -15.52 -34.98
N ARG A 279 -2.72 -16.05 -35.78
CA ARG A 279 -3.82 -15.30 -36.42
C ARG A 279 -4.74 -14.60 -35.42
N ILE A 280 -5.05 -15.24 -34.29
CA ILE A 280 -5.92 -14.67 -33.24
C ILE A 280 -5.15 -13.56 -32.50
N ARG A 281 -3.89 -13.84 -32.13
CA ARG A 281 -3.02 -12.83 -31.51
C ARG A 281 -2.83 -11.60 -32.41
N ALA A 282 -2.66 -11.81 -33.71
CA ALA A 282 -2.53 -10.72 -34.68
C ALA A 282 -3.82 -9.88 -34.78
N ARG A 283 -5.00 -10.52 -34.81
CA ARG A 283 -6.31 -9.84 -34.80
C ARG A 283 -6.54 -8.98 -33.56
N ILE A 284 -5.98 -9.37 -32.41
CA ILE A 284 -6.05 -8.58 -31.17
C ILE A 284 -5.03 -7.43 -31.20
N LEU A 285 -3.77 -7.75 -31.50
CA LEU A 285 -2.65 -6.81 -31.36
C LEU A 285 -2.57 -5.76 -32.47
N ALA A 286 -2.94 -6.08 -33.72
CA ALA A 286 -2.88 -5.13 -34.83
C ALA A 286 -3.76 -3.88 -34.59
N PRO A 287 -5.07 -4.00 -34.27
CA PRO A 287 -5.88 -2.82 -33.97
C PRO A 287 -5.47 -2.13 -32.67
N ALA A 288 -4.96 -2.88 -31.67
CA ALA A 288 -4.43 -2.29 -30.44
C ALA A 288 -3.20 -1.41 -30.73
N ARG A 289 -2.29 -1.83 -31.62
CA ARG A 289 -1.12 -1.02 -32.04
C ARG A 289 -1.54 0.28 -32.70
N ALA A 290 -2.52 0.24 -33.59
CA ALA A 290 -3.03 1.45 -34.25
C ALA A 290 -3.64 2.43 -33.23
N ARG A 291 -4.50 1.94 -32.32
CA ARG A 291 -5.12 2.75 -31.26
C ARG A 291 -4.08 3.33 -30.30
N ALA A 292 -3.13 2.51 -29.85
CA ALA A 292 -2.06 2.96 -28.97
C ALA A 292 -1.18 4.01 -29.65
N ALA A 293 -0.79 3.81 -30.92
CA ALA A 293 0.02 4.77 -31.66
C ALA A 293 -0.70 6.13 -31.80
N LEU A 294 -2.01 6.13 -32.05
CA LEU A 294 -2.81 7.36 -32.08
C LEU A 294 -2.89 8.02 -30.69
N ALA A 295 -3.18 7.25 -29.65
CA ALA A 295 -3.27 7.77 -28.28
C ALA A 295 -1.96 8.47 -27.88
N TRP A 296 -0.83 7.78 -28.04
CA TRP A 296 0.47 8.28 -27.61
C TRP A 296 1.04 9.40 -28.49
N ARG A 297 0.53 9.60 -29.70
CA ARG A 297 0.88 10.77 -30.52
C ARG A 297 0.34 12.09 -29.95
N LEU A 298 -0.75 12.02 -29.20
CA LEU A 298 -1.45 13.20 -28.66
C LEU A 298 -1.15 13.40 -27.17
N THR A 299 -0.39 12.50 -26.54
CA THR A 299 -0.08 12.54 -25.12
C THR A 299 1.31 13.13 -24.88
N PRO A 300 1.44 14.30 -24.24
CA PRO A 300 2.74 14.76 -23.77
C PRO A 300 3.24 13.81 -22.68
N LEU A 301 4.50 13.39 -22.77
CA LEU A 301 5.13 12.50 -21.79
C LEU A 301 6.27 13.23 -21.08
N THR A 302 6.28 13.14 -19.76
CA THR A 302 7.41 13.53 -18.94
C THR A 302 8.33 12.33 -18.77
N VAL A 303 9.56 12.42 -19.27
CA VAL A 303 10.54 11.34 -19.10
C VAL A 303 11.67 11.87 -18.23
N PRO A 304 11.84 11.36 -17.00
CA PRO A 304 12.94 11.79 -16.15
C PRO A 304 14.28 11.54 -16.86
N PRO A 305 15.24 12.50 -16.80
CA PRO A 305 16.56 12.31 -17.37
C PRO A 305 17.29 11.16 -16.65
N HIS A 306 18.24 10.52 -17.33
CA HIS A 306 19.17 9.62 -16.64
C HIS A 306 20.01 10.47 -15.69
N ARG A 307 19.98 10.16 -14.40
CA ARG A 307 20.89 10.78 -13.44
C ARG A 307 22.26 10.15 -13.67
N GLN A 308 23.25 10.93 -14.13
CA GLN A 308 24.63 10.48 -14.04
C GLN A 308 24.96 10.32 -12.55
N PRO A 309 25.66 9.25 -12.14
CA PRO A 309 26.24 9.22 -10.81
C PRO A 309 27.24 10.39 -10.75
N GLY A 310 26.88 11.47 -10.06
CA GLY A 310 27.80 12.57 -9.80
C GLY A 310 29.02 12.05 -9.04
N PRO A 311 30.18 12.75 -9.08
CA PRO A 311 31.36 12.35 -8.33
C PRO A 311 31.05 12.45 -6.83
N HIS A 312 30.61 11.35 -6.25
CA HIS A 312 30.43 11.23 -4.82
C HIS A 312 31.65 10.55 -4.22
N ARG A 313 32.37 11.38 -3.47
CA ARG A 313 33.28 11.08 -2.37
C ARG A 313 32.97 9.69 -1.77
N PRO A 314 33.97 8.81 -1.59
CA PRO A 314 33.74 7.41 -1.23
C PRO A 314 32.89 7.32 0.04
N ALA A 315 31.71 6.74 -0.09
CA ALA A 315 30.93 6.29 1.05
C ALA A 315 31.72 5.13 1.67
N ALA A 316 32.28 5.38 2.85
CA ALA A 316 32.98 4.38 3.63
C ALA A 316 32.11 3.13 3.81
N ALA A 317 32.77 1.96 3.81
CA ALA A 317 32.17 0.64 3.95
C ALA A 317 30.99 0.63 4.93
N ALA A 318 29.85 0.12 4.46
CA ALA A 318 28.64 -0.04 5.25
C ALA A 318 28.88 -1.04 6.40
N ARG A 319 29.34 -0.50 7.54
CA ARG A 319 28.98 -0.98 8.87
C ARG A 319 27.45 -0.92 8.99
N PRO A 320 26.82 -1.75 9.85
CA PRO A 320 25.38 -1.66 10.12
C PRO A 320 25.00 -0.18 10.32
N ALA A 321 23.99 0.29 9.59
CA ALA A 321 23.62 1.69 9.58
C ALA A 321 23.48 2.16 11.03
N PRO A 322 24.29 3.12 11.50
CA PRO A 322 23.97 3.80 12.74
C PRO A 322 22.57 4.42 12.54
N ALA A 323 21.70 4.28 13.54
CA ALA A 323 20.40 4.92 13.56
C ALA A 323 20.54 6.33 12.99
N ALA A 324 19.71 6.71 12.01
CA ALA A 324 19.67 8.09 11.54
C ALA A 324 19.58 8.96 12.78
N VAL A 325 20.61 9.79 13.03
CA VAL A 325 20.63 10.64 14.21
C VAL A 325 19.62 11.75 13.93
N PHE A 326 18.36 11.49 14.26
CA PHE A 326 17.31 12.49 14.21
C PHE A 326 17.73 13.65 15.09
N ARG A 327 17.51 14.87 14.61
CA ARG A 327 17.74 16.05 15.42
C ARG A 327 16.77 16.05 16.59
N LEU A 328 17.24 16.55 17.73
CA LEU A 328 16.32 16.92 18.80
C LEU A 328 15.47 18.11 18.32
N PRO A 329 14.19 18.18 18.73
CA PRO A 329 13.38 19.36 18.47
C PRO A 329 14.05 20.62 19.03
N PRO A 330 13.85 21.79 18.41
CA PRO A 330 14.39 23.05 18.92
C PRO A 330 13.82 23.34 20.32
N PRO A 331 14.63 23.87 21.25
CA PRO A 331 14.15 24.20 22.59
C PRO A 331 13.07 25.29 22.52
N HIS A 332 12.13 25.26 23.47
CA HIS A 332 11.11 26.30 23.57
C HIS A 332 11.75 27.68 23.84
N PRO A 333 11.27 28.78 23.23
CA PRO A 333 11.82 30.12 23.43
C PRO A 333 11.87 30.60 24.88
N SER A 334 10.98 30.09 25.75
CA SER A 334 10.98 30.43 27.19
C SER A 334 12.07 29.72 28.00
N GLY A 335 12.79 28.77 27.40
CA GLY A 335 13.78 27.92 28.10
C GLY A 335 13.17 26.86 29.02
N ARG A 336 11.84 26.78 29.14
CA ARG A 336 11.17 25.71 29.89
C ARG A 336 11.44 24.35 29.23
N ARG A 337 11.63 23.33 30.07
CA ARG A 337 11.89 21.94 29.68
C ARG A 337 10.68 21.06 30.01
N PRO A 338 10.53 19.90 29.35
CA PRO A 338 9.44 18.97 29.64
C PRO A 338 9.45 18.56 31.12
N PRO A 339 8.26 18.37 31.74
CA PRO A 339 8.14 17.84 33.09
C PRO A 339 8.71 16.42 33.19
N ARG A 340 9.25 16.06 34.35
CA ARG A 340 9.68 14.68 34.62
C ARG A 340 8.46 13.83 34.97
N ILE A 341 8.10 12.93 34.08
CA ILE A 341 6.97 12.00 34.27
C ILE A 341 7.53 10.62 34.60
N PRO A 342 7.08 9.96 35.69
CA PRO A 342 7.50 8.61 36.00
C PRO A 342 7.19 7.63 34.87
N PRO A 343 8.07 6.65 34.59
CA PRO A 343 7.80 5.59 33.62
C PRO A 343 6.45 4.91 33.92
N GLY A 344 5.66 4.67 32.87
CA GLY A 344 4.32 4.06 32.98
C GLY A 344 3.19 5.03 33.36
N ARG A 345 3.47 6.31 33.63
CA ARG A 345 2.43 7.34 33.85
C ARG A 345 2.20 8.28 32.66
N LEU A 346 3.10 8.28 31.69
CA LEU A 346 2.92 9.04 30.45
C LEU A 346 1.77 8.41 29.63
N PRO A 347 0.80 9.21 29.13
CA PRO A 347 -0.21 8.68 28.21
C PRO A 347 0.50 8.14 26.96
N HIS A 348 0.07 6.97 26.50
CA HIS A 348 0.58 6.35 25.28
C HIS A 348 0.10 7.10 24.05
N HIS A 349 -1.14 7.58 24.09
CA HIS A 349 -1.79 8.29 22.99
C HIS A 349 -2.54 9.54 23.47
N VAL A 350 -2.15 10.69 22.91
CA VAL A 350 -2.86 11.96 23.10
C VAL A 350 -3.57 12.35 21.82
N ALA A 351 -4.86 12.65 21.89
CA ALA A 351 -5.64 13.18 20.78
C ALA A 351 -6.00 14.65 21.04
N VAL A 352 -5.84 15.53 20.04
CA VAL A 352 -6.01 16.98 20.22
C VAL A 352 -7.05 17.54 19.26
N ILE A 353 -8.07 18.21 19.81
CA ILE A 353 -9.03 19.03 19.06
C ILE A 353 -8.57 20.49 19.10
N MET A 354 -8.02 20.94 17.98
CA MET A 354 -7.38 22.24 17.78
C MET A 354 -8.43 23.35 17.53
N ASP A 355 -9.30 23.62 18.51
CA ASP A 355 -10.41 24.56 18.38
C ASP A 355 -10.00 25.99 18.77
N GLY A 356 -10.66 26.97 18.15
CA GLY A 356 -10.48 28.40 18.45
C GLY A 356 -9.83 29.21 17.34
N ASN A 357 -9.31 28.60 16.27
CA ASN A 357 -8.63 29.29 15.16
C ASN A 357 -9.44 30.47 14.58
N GLY A 358 -10.68 30.23 14.14
CA GLY A 358 -11.52 31.28 13.56
C GLY A 358 -11.91 32.37 14.57
N ARG A 359 -12.17 32.00 15.83
CA ARG A 359 -12.47 32.95 16.92
C ARG A 359 -11.28 33.85 17.22
N TRP A 360 -10.08 33.27 17.24
CA TRP A 360 -8.83 33.99 17.47
C TRP A 360 -8.58 35.08 16.41
N ALA A 361 -8.84 34.76 15.14
CA ALA A 361 -8.72 35.70 14.04
C ALA A 361 -9.76 36.82 14.13
N GLN A 362 -11.03 36.45 14.38
CA GLN A 362 -12.12 37.41 14.54
C GLN A 362 -11.88 38.39 15.69
N GLN A 363 -11.38 37.92 16.85
CA GLN A 363 -11.02 38.79 17.99
C GLN A 363 -9.93 39.82 17.65
N ARG A 364 -9.17 39.59 16.57
CA ARG A 364 -8.08 40.46 16.10
C ARG A 364 -8.43 41.22 14.82
N GLY A 365 -9.69 41.15 14.37
CA GLY A 365 -10.14 41.78 13.12
C GLY A 365 -9.51 41.16 11.86
N LEU A 366 -9.02 39.92 11.95
CA LEU A 366 -8.35 39.21 10.85
C LEU A 366 -9.30 38.23 10.16
N PRO A 367 -9.07 37.91 8.87
CA PRO A 367 -9.74 36.82 8.19
C PRO A 367 -9.50 35.48 8.90
N ARG A 368 -10.50 34.58 8.89
CA ARG A 368 -10.46 33.31 9.64
C ARG A 368 -9.26 32.42 9.29
N TYR A 369 -8.81 32.43 8.04
CA TYR A 369 -7.66 31.64 7.58
C TYR A 369 -6.34 32.06 8.26
N GLU A 370 -6.20 33.31 8.72
CA GLU A 370 -5.03 33.76 9.49
C GLU A 370 -4.93 33.04 10.84
N GLY A 371 -6.07 32.77 11.47
CA GLY A 371 -6.12 31.95 12.67
C GLY A 371 -5.63 30.53 12.42
N HIS A 372 -5.93 29.96 11.26
CA HIS A 372 -5.44 28.63 10.87
C HIS A 372 -3.94 28.61 10.56
N ARG A 373 -3.39 29.69 9.97
CA ARG A 373 -1.93 29.85 9.80
C ARG A 373 -1.21 29.91 11.16
N ALA A 374 -1.72 30.72 12.08
CA ALA A 374 -1.19 30.79 13.44
C ALA A 374 -1.34 29.43 14.17
N GLY A 375 -2.47 28.76 13.96
CA GLY A 375 -2.71 27.40 14.47
C GLY A 375 -1.74 26.34 13.94
N ALA A 376 -1.27 26.45 12.70
CA ALA A 376 -0.25 25.55 12.18
C ALA A 376 1.10 25.72 12.91
N THR A 377 1.45 26.96 13.28
CA THR A 377 2.62 27.24 14.13
C THR A 377 2.48 26.59 15.50
N ALA A 378 1.32 26.72 16.14
CA ALA A 378 1.03 26.07 17.42
C ALA A 378 1.13 24.53 17.32
N ALA A 379 0.62 23.93 16.23
CA ALA A 379 0.72 22.49 16.00
C ALA A 379 2.17 22.00 15.90
N ARG A 380 3.03 22.72 15.17
CA ARG A 380 4.46 22.40 15.10
C ARG A 380 5.11 22.42 16.48
N ASP A 381 4.80 23.42 17.30
CA ASP A 381 5.36 23.50 18.65
C ASP A 381 4.87 22.37 19.56
N VAL A 382 3.58 22.03 19.49
CA VAL A 382 3.01 20.88 20.21
C VAL A 382 3.67 19.56 19.80
N VAL A 383 3.96 19.36 18.51
CA VAL A 383 4.69 18.17 18.02
C VAL A 383 6.12 18.11 18.59
N HIS A 384 6.82 19.26 18.65
CA HIS A 384 8.12 19.34 19.34
C HIS A 384 8.00 18.95 20.81
N GLY A 385 6.98 19.47 21.50
CA GLY A 385 6.67 19.13 22.88
C GLY A 385 6.42 17.65 23.12
N ALA A 386 5.70 17.01 22.19
CA ALA A 386 5.40 15.59 22.24
C ALA A 386 6.66 14.73 22.09
N LEU A 387 7.55 15.09 21.18
CA LEU A 387 8.87 14.47 21.04
C LEU A 387 9.72 14.65 22.30
N GLU A 388 9.75 15.85 22.90
CA GLU A 388 10.49 16.12 24.13
C GLU A 388 9.98 15.32 25.34
N LEU A 389 8.67 15.05 25.39
CA LEU A 389 8.06 14.18 26.40
C LEU A 389 8.33 12.67 26.15
N GLY A 390 8.68 12.28 24.92
CA GLY A 390 8.73 10.89 24.50
C GLY A 390 7.35 10.27 24.27
N LEU A 391 6.34 11.06 23.89
CA LEU A 391 5.03 10.54 23.50
C LEU A 391 5.15 9.65 22.26
N ARG A 392 4.42 8.53 22.26
CA ARG A 392 4.44 7.56 21.16
C ARG A 392 3.41 7.88 20.08
N HIS A 393 2.22 8.32 20.48
CA HIS A 393 1.13 8.65 19.56
C HIS A 393 0.54 10.03 19.86
N LEU A 394 0.45 10.85 18.82
CA LEU A 394 -0.24 12.13 18.83
C LEU A 394 -1.20 12.18 17.64
N THR A 395 -2.49 12.35 17.89
CA THR A 395 -3.49 12.48 16.82
C THR A 395 -4.11 13.87 16.82
N LEU A 396 -4.01 14.59 15.71
CA LEU A 396 -4.49 15.97 15.58
C LEU A 396 -5.77 16.03 14.74
N TYR A 397 -6.82 16.68 15.25
CA TYR A 397 -8.04 16.91 14.50
C TYR A 397 -7.88 18.11 13.55
N THR A 398 -7.31 17.84 12.38
CA THR A 398 -6.82 18.88 11.47
C THR A 398 -7.91 19.44 10.54
N PHE A 399 -8.72 18.57 9.94
CA PHE A 399 -9.84 18.98 9.09
C PHE A 399 -10.97 17.94 9.16
N SER A 400 -12.16 18.35 9.62
CA SER A 400 -13.32 17.47 9.83
C SER A 400 -14.23 17.36 8.60
N THR A 401 -15.03 16.30 8.55
CA THR A 401 -16.08 16.13 7.54
C THR A 401 -17.14 17.24 7.55
N GLU A 402 -17.31 17.91 8.68
CA GLU A 402 -18.22 19.01 8.90
C GLU A 402 -17.63 20.35 8.43
N ASN A 403 -16.31 20.46 8.20
CA ASN A 403 -15.71 21.69 7.68
C ASN A 403 -16.08 21.98 6.23
N TRP A 404 -16.57 20.99 5.50
CA TRP A 404 -17.12 21.18 4.15
C TRP A 404 -18.42 21.99 4.12
N SER A 405 -19.09 22.21 5.26
CA SER A 405 -20.27 23.08 5.32
C SER A 405 -19.92 24.57 5.45
N ARG A 406 -18.63 24.92 5.44
CA ARG A 406 -18.15 26.31 5.44
C ARG A 406 -18.16 26.87 4.01
N ASP A 407 -17.98 28.18 3.89
CA ASP A 407 -17.85 28.85 2.60
C ASP A 407 -16.66 28.28 1.81
N ALA A 408 -16.84 28.14 0.49
CA ALA A 408 -15.84 27.50 -0.38
C ALA A 408 -14.46 28.17 -0.31
N GLU A 409 -14.41 29.50 -0.22
CA GLU A 409 -13.16 30.25 -0.07
C GLU A 409 -12.44 29.92 1.25
N GLU A 410 -13.18 29.70 2.35
CA GLU A 410 -12.59 29.29 3.62
C GLU A 410 -12.05 27.86 3.52
N VAL A 411 -12.78 26.96 2.85
CA VAL A 411 -12.33 25.58 2.61
C VAL A 411 -11.05 25.55 1.79
N ASP A 412 -10.99 26.29 0.67
CA ASP A 412 -9.81 26.34 -0.18
C ASP A 412 -8.60 26.92 0.57
N ALA A 413 -8.81 27.99 1.35
CA ALA A 413 -7.74 28.57 2.18
C ALA A 413 -7.21 27.59 3.24
N LEU A 414 -8.09 26.77 3.83
CA LEU A 414 -7.69 25.71 4.78
C LEU A 414 -6.85 24.63 4.11
N LEU A 415 -7.30 24.12 2.96
CA LEU A 415 -6.57 23.11 2.20
C LEU A 415 -5.21 23.63 1.73
N ASP A 416 -5.12 24.90 1.37
CA ASP A 416 -3.87 25.57 1.02
C ASP A 416 -2.90 25.67 2.20
N VAL A 417 -3.38 25.95 3.42
CA VAL A 417 -2.53 25.91 4.62
C VAL A 417 -1.99 24.50 4.83
N LEU A 418 -2.84 23.46 4.73
CA LEU A 418 -2.41 22.07 4.86
C LEU A 418 -1.37 21.67 3.81
N ARG A 419 -1.57 22.08 2.55
CA ARG A 419 -0.61 21.84 1.48
C ARG A 419 0.76 22.44 1.81
N ARG A 420 0.80 23.71 2.23
CA ARG A 420 2.06 24.38 2.62
C ARG A 420 2.76 23.67 3.78
N GLU A 421 2.02 23.32 4.83
CA GLU A 421 2.57 22.59 5.99
C GLU A 421 3.21 21.26 5.59
N LEU A 422 2.55 20.53 4.70
CA LEU A 422 3.05 19.27 4.19
C LEU A 422 4.22 19.46 3.23
N ASP A 423 4.24 20.49 2.40
CA ASP A 423 5.35 20.76 1.47
C ASP A 423 6.62 21.20 2.20
N ASP A 424 6.49 22.11 3.17
CA ASP A 424 7.59 22.64 3.98
C ASP A 424 8.30 21.53 4.78
N ASP A 425 7.57 20.47 5.16
CA ASP A 425 8.07 19.33 5.94
C ASP A 425 8.86 19.74 7.19
N PRO A 426 8.24 20.49 8.13
CA PRO A 426 8.94 21.00 9.30
C PRO A 426 9.52 19.88 10.19
N PHE A 427 9.05 18.64 10.02
CA PHE A 427 9.50 17.46 10.77
C PHE A 427 10.48 16.58 10.00
N ARG A 428 11.02 17.06 8.88
CA ARG A 428 11.93 16.30 8.02
C ARG A 428 13.11 15.71 8.77
N ASP A 429 13.71 16.47 9.68
CA ASP A 429 14.92 16.09 10.40
C ASP A 429 14.64 15.48 11.79
N LEU A 430 13.35 15.29 12.14
CA LEU A 430 12.90 14.76 13.43
C LEU A 430 12.40 13.31 13.29
N ASP A 431 12.37 12.57 14.40
CA ASP A 431 11.87 11.18 14.44
C ASP A 431 10.34 11.11 14.51
N VAL A 432 9.66 11.71 13.52
CA VAL A 432 8.19 11.76 13.42
C VAL A 432 7.69 10.92 12.26
N ARG A 433 6.96 9.84 12.54
CA ARG A 433 6.19 9.05 11.58
C ARG A 433 4.83 9.74 11.34
N LEU A 434 4.64 10.31 10.17
CA LEU A 434 3.37 10.91 9.76
C LEU A 434 2.40 9.81 9.30
N ARG A 435 1.14 9.93 9.67
CA ARG A 435 0.03 9.11 9.16
C ARG A 435 -1.16 10.00 8.81
N TRP A 436 -1.86 9.67 7.75
CA TRP A 436 -3.08 10.39 7.38
C TRP A 436 -4.31 9.54 7.65
N HIS A 437 -5.24 10.10 8.43
CA HIS A 437 -6.50 9.46 8.75
C HIS A 437 -7.68 10.26 8.20
N GLY A 438 -8.38 9.72 7.20
CA GLY A 438 -9.52 10.39 6.60
C GLY A 438 -9.88 9.87 5.21
N ARG A 439 -10.37 10.75 4.32
CA ARG A 439 -10.89 10.36 3.00
C ARG A 439 -10.24 11.12 1.86
N ALA A 440 -9.89 10.41 0.79
CA ALA A 440 -9.43 11.03 -0.45
C ALA A 440 -10.55 11.73 -1.22
N GLY A 441 -11.80 11.26 -1.10
CA GLY A 441 -12.85 11.50 -2.10
C GLY A 441 -13.23 12.97 -2.33
N ARG A 442 -13.04 13.85 -1.35
CA ARG A 442 -13.32 15.30 -1.49
C ARG A 442 -12.06 16.16 -1.53
N LEU A 443 -10.90 15.58 -1.26
CA LEU A 443 -9.64 16.31 -1.23
C LEU A 443 -9.07 16.48 -2.65
N PRO A 444 -8.37 17.59 -2.93
CA PRO A 444 -7.61 17.76 -4.15
C PRO A 444 -6.61 16.59 -4.36
N PRO A 445 -6.52 16.01 -5.57
CA PRO A 445 -5.65 14.85 -5.82
C PRO A 445 -4.17 15.07 -5.46
N ASP A 446 -3.66 16.28 -5.71
CA ASP A 446 -2.29 16.67 -5.39
C ASP A 446 -2.02 16.68 -3.88
N LEU A 447 -3.00 17.11 -3.07
CA LEU A 447 -2.93 17.07 -1.61
C LEU A 447 -2.94 15.61 -1.11
N VAL A 448 -3.76 14.75 -1.73
CA VAL A 448 -3.79 13.30 -1.41
C VAL A 448 -2.44 12.65 -1.73
N ASP A 449 -1.83 12.97 -2.87
CA ASP A 449 -0.51 12.47 -3.25
C ASP A 449 0.57 12.90 -2.25
N LEU A 450 0.50 14.14 -1.78
CA LEU A 450 1.42 14.69 -0.79
C LEU A 450 1.25 14.04 0.59
N LEU A 451 0.02 13.81 1.04
CA LEU A 451 -0.27 13.06 2.27
C LEU A 451 0.33 11.65 2.22
N HIS A 452 0.08 10.92 1.14
CA HIS A 452 0.65 9.60 0.94
C HIS A 452 2.18 9.63 0.82
N LEU A 453 2.75 10.66 0.20
CA LEU A 453 4.20 10.84 0.15
C LEU A 453 4.79 10.95 1.55
N ARG A 454 4.22 11.80 2.42
CA ARG A 454 4.71 11.99 3.79
C ARG A 454 4.54 10.74 4.64
N GLU A 455 3.42 10.05 4.52
CA GLU A 455 3.19 8.79 5.24
C GLU A 455 4.22 7.73 4.84
N ARG A 456 4.54 7.61 3.54
CA ARG A 456 5.57 6.69 3.04
C ARG A 456 6.98 7.07 3.48
N THR A 457 7.39 8.32 3.31
CA THR A 457 8.78 8.75 3.58
C THR A 457 9.15 8.73 5.07
N THR A 458 8.15 8.72 5.94
CA THR A 458 8.33 8.75 7.39
C THR A 458 8.00 7.41 8.07
N ARG A 459 7.57 6.38 7.32
CA ARG A 459 7.02 5.13 7.87
C ARG A 459 7.94 4.34 8.80
N THR A 460 9.26 4.46 8.65
CA THR A 460 10.26 3.73 9.44
C THR A 460 10.66 4.46 10.73
N ARG A 461 10.14 5.67 10.96
CA ARG A 461 10.40 6.47 12.15
C ARG A 461 9.65 5.88 13.35
N THR A 462 10.26 5.96 14.52
CA THR A 462 9.78 5.27 15.73
C THR A 462 9.63 6.18 16.94
N GLY A 463 10.05 7.44 16.83
CA GLY A 463 10.00 8.42 17.91
C GLY A 463 8.56 8.75 18.28
N LEU A 464 7.87 9.47 17.40
CA LEU A 464 6.47 9.87 17.53
C LEU A 464 5.69 9.46 16.27
N THR A 465 4.57 8.75 16.44
CA THR A 465 3.56 8.60 15.39
C THR A 465 2.58 9.76 15.46
N LEU A 466 2.65 10.65 14.48
CA LEU A 466 1.77 11.79 14.30
C LEU A 466 0.67 11.46 13.29
N THR A 467 -0.53 11.20 13.79
CA THR A 467 -1.71 10.95 12.95
C THR A 467 -2.44 12.27 12.71
N MET A 468 -2.59 12.65 11.45
CA MET A 468 -3.35 13.83 11.06
C MET A 468 -4.71 13.43 10.53
N CYS A 469 -5.77 13.86 11.22
CA CYS A 469 -7.14 13.60 10.80
C CYS A 469 -7.62 14.68 9.82
N ILE A 470 -7.65 14.38 8.52
CA ILE A 470 -7.98 15.31 7.42
C ILE A 470 -9.09 14.71 6.55
N ASP A 471 -10.20 15.44 6.41
CA ASP A 471 -11.50 14.92 5.96
C ASP A 471 -11.95 13.71 6.80
N TYR A 472 -11.82 13.84 8.13
CA TYR A 472 -12.15 12.80 9.10
C TYR A 472 -13.49 13.07 9.82
N GLY A 473 -14.29 12.01 9.97
CA GLY A 473 -15.47 11.98 10.82
C GLY A 473 -15.66 10.58 11.40
N GLY A 474 -15.81 10.49 12.73
CA GLY A 474 -15.85 9.21 13.44
C GLY A 474 -17.05 8.34 13.10
N ARG A 475 -18.25 8.90 13.00
CA ARG A 475 -19.44 8.17 12.54
C ARG A 475 -19.25 7.56 11.16
N ASP A 476 -18.58 8.27 10.27
CA ASP A 476 -18.30 7.81 8.92
C ASP A 476 -17.22 6.73 8.88
N GLU A 477 -16.18 6.84 9.72
CA GLU A 477 -15.25 5.74 9.99
C GLU A 477 -15.99 4.47 10.44
N LEU A 478 -16.78 4.57 11.50
CA LEU A 478 -17.55 3.43 12.04
C LEU A 478 -18.49 2.84 10.98
N THR A 479 -19.15 3.69 10.19
CA THR A 479 -20.05 3.26 9.11
C THR A 479 -19.29 2.49 8.03
N ARG A 480 -18.10 2.96 7.61
CA ARG A 480 -17.27 2.26 6.63
C ARG A 480 -16.75 0.93 7.15
N THR A 481 -16.38 0.87 8.43
CA THR A 481 -15.94 -0.38 9.08
C THR A 481 -17.08 -1.38 9.15
N ALA A 482 -18.27 -0.96 9.57
CA ALA A 482 -19.46 -1.80 9.54
C ALA A 482 -19.80 -2.29 8.12
N ALA A 483 -19.71 -1.41 7.11
CA ALA A 483 -19.91 -1.80 5.72
C ALA A 483 -18.82 -2.75 5.18
N ALA A 484 -17.58 -2.66 5.68
CA ALA A 484 -16.52 -3.62 5.35
C ALA A 484 -16.79 -4.99 5.97
N LEU A 485 -17.17 -5.03 7.26
CA LEU A 485 -17.58 -6.26 7.95
C LEU A 485 -18.77 -6.92 7.27
N ALA A 486 -19.84 -6.17 6.98
CA ALA A 486 -21.02 -6.68 6.30
C ALA A 486 -20.71 -7.28 4.92
N ARG A 487 -19.80 -6.66 4.15
CA ARG A 487 -19.32 -7.21 2.88
C ARG A 487 -18.56 -8.52 3.06
N ARG A 488 -17.72 -8.61 4.10
CA ARG A 488 -17.00 -9.85 4.43
C ARG A 488 -17.94 -10.97 4.88
N THR A 489 -18.94 -10.65 5.71
CA THR A 489 -19.99 -11.59 6.09
C THR A 489 -20.78 -12.09 4.89
N ARG A 490 -21.21 -11.18 4.01
CA ARG A 490 -21.93 -11.55 2.78
C ARG A 490 -21.09 -12.43 1.85
N ALA A 491 -19.77 -12.25 1.85
CA ALA A 491 -18.83 -13.06 1.10
C ALA A 491 -18.48 -14.40 1.79
N GLY A 492 -19.08 -14.72 2.94
CA GLY A 492 -18.83 -15.94 3.70
C GLY A 492 -17.52 -15.95 4.49
N HIS A 493 -16.80 -14.84 4.56
CA HIS A 493 -15.50 -14.75 5.25
C HIS A 493 -15.61 -14.51 6.76
N LEU A 494 -16.79 -14.12 7.26
CA LEU A 494 -17.05 -13.86 8.67
C LEU A 494 -18.46 -14.34 9.02
N ASP A 495 -18.59 -15.08 10.12
CA ASP A 495 -19.87 -15.36 10.73
C ASP A 495 -20.35 -14.10 11.47
N PRO A 496 -21.52 -13.52 11.13
CA PRO A 496 -22.03 -12.33 11.80
C PRO A 496 -22.23 -12.52 13.30
N ASP A 497 -22.52 -13.75 13.75
CA ASP A 497 -22.79 -14.06 15.15
C ASP A 497 -21.50 -14.15 15.98
N LEU A 498 -20.33 -14.19 15.33
CA LEU A 498 -19.02 -14.25 15.97
C LEU A 498 -18.25 -12.93 15.95
N ILE A 499 -18.83 -11.85 15.40
CA ILE A 499 -18.15 -10.54 15.33
C ILE A 499 -17.96 -9.96 16.74
N THR A 500 -16.70 -9.71 17.11
CA THR A 500 -16.31 -9.10 18.39
C THR A 500 -15.87 -7.64 18.25
N GLU A 501 -15.65 -6.95 19.38
CA GLU A 501 -15.01 -5.62 19.39
C GLU A 501 -13.62 -5.65 18.75
N ASP A 502 -12.85 -6.72 18.97
CA ASP A 502 -11.55 -6.93 18.35
C ASP A 502 -11.64 -7.09 16.83
N ASP A 503 -12.66 -7.80 16.34
CA ASP A 503 -12.92 -7.88 14.90
C ASP A 503 -13.23 -6.50 14.34
N PHE A 504 -14.05 -5.71 15.04
CA PHE A 504 -14.36 -4.36 14.61
C PHE A 504 -13.10 -3.48 14.56
N ALA A 505 -12.27 -3.50 15.61
CA ALA A 505 -11.02 -2.75 15.69
C ALA A 505 -10.04 -3.13 14.56
N ARG A 506 -9.89 -4.42 14.25
CA ARG A 506 -9.05 -4.91 13.13
C ARG A 506 -9.51 -4.42 11.75
N HIS A 507 -10.78 -4.04 11.61
CA HIS A 507 -11.37 -3.54 10.37
C HIS A 507 -11.53 -2.02 10.34
N LEU A 508 -11.03 -1.30 11.35
CA LEU A 508 -10.83 0.15 11.26
C LEU A 508 -9.78 0.47 10.18
N PRO A 509 -9.80 1.68 9.57
CA PRO A 509 -8.80 2.07 8.59
C PRO A 509 -7.34 2.01 9.10
N HIS A 510 -7.15 2.15 10.41
CA HIS A 510 -5.85 2.08 11.07
C HIS A 510 -5.94 1.15 12.29
N PRO A 511 -5.90 -0.18 12.10
CA PRO A 511 -6.07 -1.13 13.19
C PRO A 511 -4.91 -1.12 14.21
N ASP A 512 -3.80 -0.47 13.87
CA ASP A 512 -2.62 -0.26 14.73
C ASP A 512 -2.66 1.08 15.48
N LEU A 513 -3.72 1.89 15.36
CA LEU A 513 -3.90 3.11 16.15
C LEU A 513 -4.41 2.72 17.55
N PRO A 514 -3.66 2.99 18.63
CA PRO A 514 -4.09 2.60 19.97
C PRO A 514 -5.25 3.46 20.47
N ASP A 515 -5.92 3.00 21.52
CA ASP A 515 -6.87 3.81 22.27
C ASP A 515 -6.25 5.13 22.73
N VAL A 516 -7.08 6.17 22.82
CA VAL A 516 -6.71 7.50 23.29
C VAL A 516 -6.72 7.47 24.81
N ASP A 517 -5.58 7.75 25.43
CA ASP A 517 -5.51 7.92 26.88
C ASP A 517 -6.01 9.29 27.33
N LEU A 518 -5.67 10.33 26.55
CA LEU A 518 -5.97 11.73 26.85
C LEU A 518 -6.49 12.44 25.59
N LEU A 519 -7.74 12.89 25.64
CA LEU A 519 -8.30 13.82 24.66
C LEU A 519 -8.20 15.24 25.21
N TRP A 520 -7.36 16.06 24.57
CA TRP A 520 -7.22 17.47 24.88
C TRP A 520 -7.97 18.32 23.86
N ARG A 521 -8.79 19.26 24.32
CA ARG A 521 -9.46 20.24 23.47
C ARG A 521 -9.28 21.67 23.97
N THR A 522 -8.93 22.56 23.05
CA THR A 522 -8.82 24.01 23.29
C THR A 522 -10.14 24.74 23.03
N GLY A 523 -10.19 26.04 23.32
CA GLY A 523 -11.28 26.93 22.96
C GLY A 523 -12.54 26.83 23.83
N ASN A 524 -12.42 26.32 25.06
CA ASN A 524 -13.45 26.24 26.09
C ASN A 524 -14.70 25.39 25.75
N GLU A 525 -14.64 24.61 24.67
CA GLU A 525 -15.77 23.78 24.24
C GLU A 525 -15.66 22.37 24.84
N GLN A 526 -16.71 21.90 25.50
CA GLN A 526 -16.69 20.63 26.25
C GLN A 526 -17.43 19.51 25.48
N ARG A 527 -16.87 19.13 24.33
CA ARG A 527 -17.39 18.04 23.48
C ARG A 527 -16.27 17.36 22.70
N THR A 528 -16.48 16.13 22.28
CA THR A 528 -15.52 15.38 21.44
C THR A 528 -15.72 15.64 19.94
N SER A 529 -16.86 16.21 19.54
CA SER A 529 -17.13 16.63 18.15
C SER A 529 -16.87 15.54 17.11
N ASN A 530 -17.35 14.31 17.34
CA ASN A 530 -17.21 13.19 16.40
C ASN A 530 -15.75 12.75 16.15
N PHE A 531 -14.81 13.15 17.01
CA PHE A 531 -13.40 12.82 16.90
C PHE A 531 -13.09 11.48 17.57
N LEU A 532 -12.63 10.49 16.80
CA LEU A 532 -12.19 9.17 17.26
C LEU A 532 -13.15 8.49 18.25
N PRO A 533 -14.47 8.37 17.97
CA PRO A 533 -15.44 7.86 18.94
C PRO A 533 -15.15 6.43 19.40
N TRP A 534 -14.53 5.60 18.55
CA TRP A 534 -14.05 4.27 18.94
C TRP A 534 -12.90 4.38 19.95
N HIS A 535 -11.79 4.98 19.52
CA HIS A 535 -10.54 5.07 20.29
C HIS A 535 -10.67 5.94 21.55
N THR A 536 -11.68 6.82 21.66
CA THR A 536 -11.86 7.74 22.80
C THR A 536 -12.86 7.23 23.84
N ALA A 537 -13.41 6.03 23.68
CA ALA A 537 -14.44 5.48 24.57
C ALA A 537 -14.03 5.51 26.06
N TYR A 538 -12.74 5.31 26.34
CA TYR A 538 -12.17 5.32 27.69
C TYR A 538 -11.19 6.47 27.95
N ALA A 539 -11.13 7.45 27.05
CA ALA A 539 -10.17 8.56 27.15
C ALA A 539 -10.49 9.49 28.33
N GLU A 540 -9.44 9.97 29.00
CA GLU A 540 -9.57 11.10 29.90
C GLU A 540 -9.76 12.39 29.08
N LEU A 541 -10.77 13.19 29.44
CA LEU A 541 -11.06 14.45 28.76
C LEU A 541 -10.43 15.62 29.51
N TYR A 542 -9.67 16.45 28.79
CA TYR A 542 -9.05 17.67 29.29
C TYR A 542 -9.40 18.87 28.39
N PHE A 543 -10.11 19.84 28.96
CA PHE A 543 -10.59 21.01 28.24
C PHE A 543 -9.86 22.26 28.73
N THR A 544 -9.33 23.06 27.81
CA THR A 544 -8.69 24.35 28.13
C THR A 544 -9.45 25.53 27.54
N PRO A 545 -9.52 26.66 28.26
CA PRO A 545 -10.25 27.83 27.78
C PRO A 545 -9.50 28.60 26.68
N GLY A 546 -8.16 28.50 26.64
CA GLY A 546 -7.32 29.18 25.64
C GLY A 546 -7.61 28.75 24.21
N LEU A 547 -7.47 29.67 23.25
CA LEU A 547 -7.67 29.39 21.82
C LEU A 547 -6.42 28.72 21.23
N TRP A 548 -6.60 27.81 20.27
CA TRP A 548 -5.50 27.04 19.68
C TRP A 548 -4.30 27.88 19.20
N PRO A 549 -4.47 29.03 18.51
CA PRO A 549 -3.30 29.78 18.05
C PRO A 549 -2.45 30.44 19.14
N ASP A 550 -2.98 30.56 20.37
CA ASP A 550 -2.23 31.07 21.53
C ASP A 550 -1.62 29.92 22.36
N THR A 551 -1.74 28.67 21.90
CA THR A 551 -1.27 27.45 22.57
C THR A 551 0.16 27.10 22.13
N ASP A 552 0.95 26.50 23.02
CA ASP A 552 2.24 25.92 22.70
C ASP A 552 2.52 24.60 23.45
N ARG A 553 3.74 24.06 23.34
CA ARG A 553 4.09 22.79 23.99
C ARG A 553 3.94 22.77 25.51
N ARG A 554 3.99 23.93 26.17
CA ARG A 554 3.84 24.02 27.63
C ARG A 554 2.42 23.68 28.05
N ASP A 555 1.44 24.00 27.22
CA ASP A 555 0.04 23.63 27.43
C ASP A 555 -0.16 22.12 27.26
N LEU A 556 0.49 21.50 26.25
CA LEU A 556 0.53 20.04 26.11
C LEU A 556 1.12 19.40 27.38
N TRP A 557 2.26 19.90 27.86
CA TRP A 557 2.90 19.40 29.08
C TRP A 557 2.00 19.54 30.30
N GLN A 558 1.24 20.62 30.40
CA GLN A 558 0.27 20.81 31.47
C GLN A 558 -0.88 19.81 31.39
N ALA A 559 -1.44 19.58 30.19
CA ALA A 559 -2.50 18.59 29.97
C ALA A 559 -2.02 17.17 30.35
N VAL A 560 -0.82 16.80 29.90
CA VAL A 560 -0.20 15.52 30.24
C VAL A 560 0.10 15.42 31.75
N THR A 561 0.58 16.49 32.38
CA THR A 561 0.84 16.51 33.83
C THR A 561 -0.47 16.31 34.60
N ALA A 562 -1.55 16.97 34.20
CA ALA A 562 -2.86 16.80 34.82
C ALA A 562 -3.35 15.34 34.74
N TYR A 563 -3.18 14.69 33.58
CA TYR A 563 -3.46 13.25 33.42
C TYR A 563 -2.65 12.40 34.42
N THR A 564 -1.36 12.70 34.62
CA THR A 564 -0.49 11.92 35.53
C THR A 564 -0.83 12.03 37.01
N HIS A 565 -1.57 13.07 37.41
CA HIS A 565 -1.96 13.32 38.80
C HIS A 565 -3.30 12.67 39.17
N ARG A 566 -4.09 12.21 38.19
CA ARG A 566 -5.36 11.55 38.49
C ARG A 566 -5.10 10.13 39.00
N GLN A 567 -5.77 9.77 40.09
CA GLN A 567 -5.80 8.38 40.55
C GLN A 567 -6.64 7.57 39.56
N ARG A 568 -6.00 6.63 38.84
CA ARG A 568 -6.71 5.69 37.99
C ARG A 568 -7.70 4.90 38.85
N ARG A 569 -9.00 5.10 38.63
CA ARG A 569 -10.03 4.22 39.19
C ARG A 569 -9.97 2.93 38.38
N LEU A 570 -9.40 1.87 38.96
CA LEU A 570 -9.41 0.54 38.36
C LEU A 570 -10.88 0.12 38.20
N GLY A 571 -11.36 0.07 36.96
CA GLY A 571 -12.64 -0.55 36.60
C GLY A 571 -12.59 -2.08 36.55
N THR A 572 -11.48 -2.70 36.96
CA THR A 572 -11.37 -4.15 37.08
C THR A 572 -12.01 -4.62 38.39
N ALA A 573 -13.05 -5.44 38.27
CA ALA A 573 -13.60 -6.20 39.39
C ALA A 573 -12.47 -6.93 40.13
N PRO A 574 -12.48 -6.97 41.48
CA PRO A 574 -11.45 -7.68 42.24
C PRO A 574 -11.48 -9.16 41.88
N THR A 575 -10.37 -9.65 41.30
CA THR A 575 -10.13 -11.08 41.14
C THR A 575 -10.16 -11.71 42.53
N THR A 576 -11.24 -12.43 42.84
CA THR A 576 -11.34 -13.17 44.09
C THR A 576 -10.26 -14.26 44.04
N PRO A 577 -9.34 -14.32 45.02
CA PRO A 577 -8.33 -15.37 45.03
C PRO A 577 -9.02 -16.73 45.22
N ILE A 578 -8.82 -17.63 44.26
CA ILE A 578 -9.24 -19.02 44.35
C ILE A 578 -8.43 -19.66 45.49
N LEU A 579 -9.08 -19.92 46.62
CA LEU A 579 -8.51 -20.74 47.69
C LEU A 579 -8.30 -22.17 47.16
N PRO A 580 -7.12 -22.79 47.36
CA PRO A 580 -6.88 -24.15 46.95
C PRO A 580 -7.77 -25.10 47.75
N ARG A 581 -8.50 -25.99 47.05
CA ARG A 581 -9.20 -27.12 47.66
C ARG A 581 -8.20 -27.96 48.44
N MET A 582 -8.29 -27.92 49.77
CA MET A 582 -7.70 -28.95 50.60
C MET A 582 -8.50 -30.23 50.42
N HIS A 583 -7.84 -31.27 49.91
CA HIS A 583 -8.31 -32.64 50.04
C HIS A 583 -8.19 -33.07 51.51
N GLN A 584 -9.32 -33.39 52.11
CA GLN A 584 -9.44 -34.44 53.13
C GLN A 584 -10.64 -35.32 52.76
#